data_AF-A0A9P5MR31-F1
#
_entry.id   AF-A0A9P5MR31-F1
#
_cell.length_a   1.000
_cell.length_b   1.000
_cell.length_c   1.000
_cell.angle_alpha   90.00
_cell.angle_beta   90.00
_cell.angle_gamma   90.00
#
_symmetry.space_group_name_H-M   'P 1'
#
loop_
_entity.id
_entity.type
_entity.pdbx_description
1 polymer ?
#
loop_
_entity_poly.entity_id
_entity_poly.type
_entity_poly.pdbx_seq_one_letter_code
_entity_poly.pdbx_strand_id
1 'polypeptide(L)'
;IFGCGDASAQDYWSKVESSGIDGVMISGDALIRPWSFTKIKEWREWDSSRERLELVRKVAHLGTPKLTSYPTDTAGVNTARCHLCEALSFHYCYVPIGLLECLPPQVDGRAP
;
A
#
# COMPACT_ATOMS: atom_id res chain seq x y z
N ILE A 1 -12.96 -18.63 10.12
CA ILE A 1 -13.83 -17.63 9.46
C ILE A 1 -13.07 -16.33 9.27
N PHE A 2 -13.14 -15.73 8.08
CA PHE A 2 -12.49 -14.44 7.79
C PHE A 2 -13.54 -13.34 7.65
N GLY A 3 -13.31 -12.21 8.33
CA GLY A 3 -14.16 -11.03 8.24
C GLY A 3 -13.83 -10.20 7.01
N CYS A 4 -14.85 -9.85 6.23
CA CYS A 4 -14.74 -8.87 5.17
C CYS A 4 -15.08 -7.49 5.76
N GLY A 5 -14.06 -6.71 6.09
CA GLY A 5 -14.22 -5.35 6.58
C GLY A 5 -12.88 -4.65 6.55
N ASP A 6 -12.74 -3.60 5.74
CA ASP A 6 -11.46 -2.92 5.52
C ASP A 6 -10.86 -2.47 6.86
N ALA A 7 -9.78 -3.12 7.28
CA ALA A 7 -9.06 -2.84 8.51
C ALA A 7 -7.76 -2.10 8.21
N SER A 8 -7.47 -1.05 8.99
CA SER A 8 -6.13 -0.49 9.04
C SER A 8 -5.21 -1.45 9.80
N ALA A 9 -3.89 -1.37 9.58
CA ALA A 9 -2.92 -2.13 10.35
C ALA A 9 -3.08 -1.95 11.87
N GLN A 10 -3.47 -0.76 12.31
CA GLN A 10 -3.68 -0.43 13.72
C GLN A 10 -4.96 -1.05 14.29
N ASP A 11 -6.06 -1.05 13.52
CA ASP A 11 -7.35 -1.56 13.99
C ASP A 11 -7.48 -3.08 13.83
N TYR A 12 -6.56 -3.72 13.11
CA TYR A 12 -6.63 -5.14 12.75
C TYR A 12 -6.90 -6.04 13.97
N TRP A 13 -6.07 -5.92 15.02
CA TRP A 13 -6.17 -6.77 16.20
C TRP A 13 -7.44 -6.49 17.02
N SER A 14 -7.83 -5.23 17.15
CA SER A 14 -9.07 -4.85 17.83
C SER A 14 -10.30 -5.41 17.11
N LYS A 15 -10.31 -5.41 15.77
CA LYS A 15 -11.39 -6.01 14.98
C LYS A 15 -11.42 -7.53 15.13
N VAL A 16 -10.27 -8.18 15.06
CA VAL A 16 -10.15 -9.64 15.27
C VAL A 16 -10.68 -10.05 16.65
N GLU A 17 -10.28 -9.34 17.71
CA GLU A 17 -10.71 -9.63 19.08
C GLU A 17 -12.21 -9.36 19.29
N SER A 18 -12.73 -8.25 18.76
CA SER A 18 -14.15 -7.86 18.90
C SER A 18 -15.13 -8.82 18.21
N SER A 19 -14.71 -9.45 17.12
CA SER A 19 -15.57 -10.27 16.27
C SER A 19 -15.33 -11.77 16.42
N GLY A 20 -14.28 -12.19 17.15
CA GLY A 20 -13.97 -13.60 17.41
C GLY A 20 -13.65 -14.41 16.14
N ILE A 21 -13.14 -13.74 15.10
CA ILE A 21 -12.78 -14.34 13.81
C ILE A 21 -11.28 -14.62 13.74
N ASP A 22 -10.85 -15.50 12.84
CA ASP A 22 -9.44 -15.87 12.69
C ASP A 22 -8.60 -14.80 11.97
N GLY A 23 -9.25 -13.86 11.27
CA GLY A 23 -8.58 -12.76 10.59
C GLY A 23 -9.53 -11.85 9.82
N VAL A 24 -9.04 -10.66 9.49
CA VAL A 24 -9.79 -9.61 8.76
C VAL A 24 -9.11 -9.29 7.44
N MET A 25 -9.88 -9.00 6.39
CA MET A 25 -9.33 -8.56 5.12
C MET A 25 -8.86 -7.10 5.16
N ILE A 26 -7.69 -6.83 4.60
CA ILE A 26 -7.12 -5.49 4.45
C ILE A 26 -7.07 -5.14 2.98
N SER A 27 -7.62 -3.99 2.63
CA SER A 27 -7.68 -3.50 1.26
C SER A 27 -6.98 -2.16 1.13
N GLY A 28 -7.58 -1.09 1.67
CA GLY A 28 -7.13 0.27 1.39
C GLY A 28 -5.74 0.54 1.95
N ASP A 29 -5.49 0.11 3.18
CA ASP A 29 -4.22 0.32 3.86
C ASP A 29 -3.04 -0.41 3.19
N ALA A 30 -3.30 -1.61 2.66
CA ALA A 30 -2.28 -2.40 1.96
C ALA A 30 -1.84 -1.76 0.64
N LEU A 31 -2.74 -1.03 -0.04
CA LEU A 31 -2.42 -0.29 -1.27
C LEU A 31 -1.61 0.97 -0.98
N ILE A 32 -1.94 1.71 0.09
CA ILE A 32 -1.23 2.94 0.45
C ILE A 32 0.16 2.61 1.03
N ARG A 33 0.22 1.62 1.93
CA ARG A 33 1.41 1.22 2.70
C ARG A 33 1.74 -0.26 2.48
N PRO A 34 2.71 -0.60 1.62
CA PRO A 34 3.00 -1.99 1.27
C PRO A 34 3.52 -2.84 2.44
N TRP A 35 4.04 -2.22 3.50
CA TRP A 35 4.50 -2.88 4.73
C TRP A 35 3.41 -3.04 5.79
N SER A 36 2.13 -2.78 5.47
CA SER A 36 1.00 -2.96 6.40
C SER A 36 0.97 -4.39 6.99
N PHE A 37 1.25 -5.41 6.18
CA PHE A 37 1.36 -6.80 6.66
C PHE A 37 2.54 -7.02 7.62
N THR A 38 3.67 -6.36 7.39
CA THR A 38 4.83 -6.43 8.29
C THR A 38 4.50 -5.79 9.63
N LYS A 39 3.78 -4.65 9.64
CA LYS A 39 3.32 -4.01 10.89
C LYS A 39 2.45 -4.95 11.72
N ILE A 40 1.50 -5.63 11.10
CA ILE A 40 0.58 -6.54 11.78
C ILE A 40 1.33 -7.74 12.35
N LYS A 41 2.26 -8.29 11.57
CA LYS A 41 3.06 -9.45 11.98
C LYS A 41 4.02 -9.11 13.13
N GLU A 42 4.68 -7.96 13.06
CA GLU A 42 5.71 -7.56 14.03
C GLU A 42 5.16 -6.71 15.19
N TRP A 43 3.89 -6.32 15.15
CA TRP A 43 3.24 -5.46 16.14
C TRP A 43 4.01 -4.15 16.39
N ARG A 44 4.63 -3.60 15.34
CA ARG A 44 5.48 -2.42 15.42
C ARG A 44 5.09 -1.39 14.37
N GLU A 45 5.18 -0.12 14.76
CA GLU A 45 5.12 0.99 13.81
C GLU A 45 6.36 0.99 12.91
N TRP A 46 6.12 0.71 11.63
CA TRP A 46 7.11 0.72 10.57
C TRP A 46 6.87 1.88 9.61
N ASP A 47 7.91 2.64 9.30
CA ASP A 47 7.80 3.73 8.33
C ASP A 47 9.10 3.87 7.54
N SER A 48 9.06 3.48 6.26
CA SER A 48 10.21 3.54 5.37
C SER A 48 9.79 4.08 4.01
N SER A 49 10.00 5.39 3.81
CA SER A 49 9.80 6.02 2.50
C SER A 49 10.69 5.42 1.40
N ARG A 50 11.84 4.83 1.76
CA ARG A 50 12.76 4.17 0.81
C ARG A 50 12.17 2.89 0.25
N GLU A 51 11.56 2.05 1.08
CA GLU A 51 10.89 0.82 0.63
C GLU A 51 9.74 1.10 -0.34
N ARG A 52 9.01 2.20 -0.11
CA ARG A 52 7.98 2.68 -1.05
C ARG A 52 8.58 3.03 -2.41
N LEU A 53 9.68 3.79 -2.42
CA LEU A 53 10.34 4.19 -3.68
C LEU A 53 10.94 2.99 -4.41
N GLU A 54 11.49 2.03 -3.66
CA GLU A 54 11.95 0.73 -4.17
C GLU A 54 10.80 -0.04 -4.85
N LEU A 55 9.59 -0.05 -4.27
CA LEU A 55 8.43 -0.69 -4.89
C LEU A 55 8.03 0.00 -6.20
N VAL A 56 7.93 1.33 -6.20
CA VAL A 56 7.66 2.10 -7.43
C VAL A 56 8.73 1.83 -8.48
N ARG A 57 10.01 1.78 -8.06
CA ARG A 57 11.11 1.41 -8.94
C ARG A 57 10.91 0.01 -9.50
N LYS A 58 10.50 -0.97 -8.70
CA LYS A 58 10.23 -2.35 -9.17
C LYS A 58 9.07 -2.40 -10.15
N VAL A 59 7.98 -1.67 -9.92
CA VAL A 59 6.84 -1.61 -10.87
C VAL A 59 7.26 -0.94 -12.17
N ALA A 60 7.96 0.20 -12.07
CA ALA A 60 8.48 0.92 -13.23
C ALA A 60 9.54 0.12 -13.98
N HIS A 61 10.40 -0.61 -13.27
CA HIS A 61 11.30 -1.59 -13.85
C HIS A 61 10.43 -2.72 -14.38
N LEU A 62 9.92 -3.73 -13.68
CA LEU A 62 9.12 -4.83 -14.27
C LEU A 62 8.14 -4.49 -15.44
N GLY A 63 7.47 -3.34 -15.44
CA GLY A 63 6.67 -2.84 -16.57
C GLY A 63 7.44 -2.36 -17.82
N THR A 64 8.71 -1.94 -17.71
CA THR A 64 9.53 -1.37 -18.80
C THR A 64 10.64 -2.26 -19.42
N PRO A 65 11.48 -3.09 -18.75
CA PRO A 65 12.41 -4.00 -19.38
C PRO A 65 11.78 -5.32 -19.81
N LYS A 66 10.52 -5.61 -19.45
CA LYS A 66 9.73 -6.59 -20.23
C LYS A 66 9.53 -6.12 -21.69
N LEU A 67 9.75 -4.82 -21.97
CA LEU A 67 9.86 -4.29 -23.34
C LEU A 67 11.24 -4.47 -23.99
N THR A 68 12.31 -4.69 -23.23
CA THR A 68 13.65 -4.79 -23.83
C THR A 68 13.96 -6.18 -24.40
N SER A 69 13.29 -7.23 -23.92
CA SER A 69 13.47 -8.60 -24.43
C SER A 69 12.47 -9.00 -25.52
N TYR A 70 11.38 -8.23 -25.71
CA TYR A 70 10.38 -8.45 -26.76
C TYR A 70 9.98 -7.10 -27.39
N PRO A 71 9.99 -6.98 -28.74
CA PRO A 71 9.50 -5.77 -29.39
C PRO A 71 8.08 -5.50 -28.93
N THR A 72 7.90 -4.36 -28.30
CA THR A 72 6.65 -4.02 -27.63
C THR A 72 6.08 -2.83 -28.35
N ASP A 73 4.90 -3.05 -28.91
CA ASP A 73 4.19 -2.05 -29.67
C ASP A 73 3.88 -0.83 -28.80
N THR A 74 3.66 0.32 -29.44
CA THR A 74 3.29 1.57 -28.75
C THR A 74 2.09 1.37 -27.81
N ALA A 75 1.17 0.46 -28.16
CA ALA A 75 0.06 0.07 -27.29
C ALA A 75 0.51 -0.55 -25.96
N GLY A 76 1.49 -1.46 -25.98
CA GLY A 76 2.03 -2.10 -24.77
C GLY A 76 2.72 -1.11 -23.84
N VAL A 77 3.45 -0.14 -24.41
CA VAL A 77 4.05 0.98 -23.65
C VAL A 77 2.97 1.80 -22.94
N ASN A 78 1.89 2.13 -23.66
CA ASN A 78 0.81 2.96 -23.11
C ASN A 78 0.06 2.23 -22.00
N THR A 79 -0.22 0.93 -22.16
CA THR A 79 -0.85 0.11 -21.12
C THR A 79 0.02 0.05 -19.85
N ALA A 80 1.33 -0.16 -19.99
CA ALA A 80 2.26 -0.15 -18.85
C ALA A 80 2.28 1.20 -18.12
N ARG A 81 2.23 2.32 -18.86
CA ARG A 81 2.12 3.67 -18.28
C ARG A 81 0.81 3.86 -17.54
N CYS A 82 -0.31 3.42 -18.09
CA CYS A 82 -1.62 3.50 -17.45
C CYS A 82 -1.62 2.74 -16.11
N HIS A 83 -1.15 1.50 -16.08
CA HIS A 83 -1.07 0.73 -14.83
C HIS A 83 -0.10 1.31 -13.81
N LEU A 84 1.03 1.90 -14.25
CA LEU A 84 1.93 2.60 -13.34
C LEU A 84 1.27 3.83 -12.74
N CYS A 85 0.59 4.65 -13.53
CA CYS A 85 -0.14 5.82 -13.04
C CYS A 85 -1.30 5.41 -12.11
N GLU A 86 -2.01 4.34 -12.44
CA GLU A 86 -3.05 3.77 -11.58
C GLU A 86 -2.47 3.30 -10.24
N ALA A 87 -1.34 2.59 -10.24
CA ALA A 87 -0.66 2.21 -9.00
C ALA A 87 -0.22 3.42 -8.17
N LEU A 88 0.35 4.46 -8.81
CA LEU A 88 0.74 5.69 -8.15
C LEU A 88 -0.45 6.45 -7.56
N SER A 89 -1.64 6.33 -8.16
CA SER A 89 -2.86 6.95 -7.66
C SER A 89 -3.34 6.39 -6.32
N PHE A 90 -2.80 5.27 -5.83
CA PHE A 90 -3.08 4.78 -4.47
C PHE A 90 -2.07 5.29 -3.43
N HIS A 91 -0.88 5.72 -3.86
CA HIS A 91 0.20 6.13 -2.95
C HIS A 91 0.14 7.60 -2.50
N TYR A 92 -0.81 8.39 -3.01
CA TYR A 92 -0.88 9.83 -2.76
C TYR A 92 -1.27 10.19 -1.31
N CYS A 93 -2.10 9.37 -0.64
CA CYS A 93 -2.51 9.60 0.74
C CYS A 93 -1.46 9.17 1.79
N TYR A 94 -0.27 8.70 1.36
CA TYR A 94 0.76 8.31 2.30
C TYR A 94 1.46 9.54 2.90
N VAL A 95 1.38 9.67 4.22
CA VAL A 95 2.13 10.66 5.02
C VAL A 95 3.08 9.90 5.98
N PRO A 96 4.38 10.23 6.01
CA PRO A 96 5.33 9.65 6.96
C PRO A 96 4.95 9.94 8.41
N ILE A 97 5.22 8.99 9.30
CA ILE A 97 4.94 9.09 10.75
C ILE A 97 5.66 10.28 11.38
N GLY A 98 6.88 10.59 10.92
CA GLY A 98 7.65 11.73 11.41
C GLY A 98 7.09 13.11 11.01
N LEU A 99 6.12 13.17 10.10
CA LEU A 99 5.45 14.41 9.67
C LEU A 99 4.04 14.57 10.24
N LEU A 100 3.52 13.55 10.92
CA LEU A 100 2.18 13.56 11.50
C LEU A 100 2.19 14.19 12.90
N GLU A 101 1.31 15.16 13.11
CA GLU A 101 1.12 15.80 14.42
C GLU A 101 0.38 14.89 15.41
N CYS A 102 -0.49 14.01 14.90
CA CYS A 102 -1.30 13.07 15.67
C CYS A 102 -1.15 11.66 15.11
N LEU A 103 -0.97 10.69 16.01
CA LEU A 103 -1.02 9.27 15.69
C LEU A 103 -2.33 8.69 16.21
N PRO A 104 -2.97 7.75 15.50
CA PRO A 104 -2.53 7.08 14.27
C PRO A 104 -2.81 7.89 12.97
N PRO A 105 -2.09 7.59 11.86
CA PRO A 105 -2.35 8.19 10.55
C PRO A 105 -3.74 7.85 10.04
N GLN A 106 -4.63 8.84 9.94
CA GLN A 106 -5.92 8.69 9.26
C GLN A 106 -5.78 8.86 7.75
N VAL A 107 -6.48 8.02 6.98
CA VAL A 107 -6.43 8.03 5.50
C VAL A 107 -6.92 9.37 4.93
N ASP A 108 -7.92 9.99 5.58
CA ASP A 108 -8.50 11.28 5.20
C ASP A 108 -8.05 12.44 6.10
N GLY A 109 -7.06 12.21 6.96
CA GLY A 109 -6.53 13.21 7.90
C GLY A 109 -5.74 14.29 7.17
N ARG A 110 -6.44 15.21 6.50
CA ARG A 110 -5.85 16.46 6.04
C ARG A 110 -5.51 17.30 7.27
N ALA A 111 -4.32 17.90 7.27
CA ALA A 111 -4.03 18.97 8.21
C ALA A 111 -5.13 20.06 8.07
N PRO A 112 -5.65 20.61 9.18
CA PRO A 112 -6.67 21.66 9.15
C PRO A 112 -6.21 22.90 8.36
#